data_AF-A0A1B8UN42-F1
#
_entry.id   AF-A0A1B8UN42-F1
#
_cell.length_a   1.000
_cell.length_b   1.000
_cell.length_c   1.000
_cell.angle_alpha   90.00
_cell.angle_beta   90.00
_cell.angle_gamma   90.00
#
_symmetry.space_group_name_H-M   'P 1'
#
loop_
_entity.id
_entity.type
_entity.pdbx_description
1 polymer ?
#
loop_
_entity_poly.entity_id
_entity_poly.type
_entity_poly.pdbx_seq_one_letter_code
_entity_poly.pdbx_strand_id
1 'polypeptide(L)'
;MDNEVSNSIHVMITLIVVAVIVGMISLFWAMSQGFSREAVTSVAEIQAETFATELINTAQHGPIPAASAFVMLEKNANAVKSLSGNAYGINVTKIEDLASMFSKKIRLTVIGADKKLDAYDVIVKEE
;
A
#
# COMPACT_ATOMS: atom_id res chain seq x y z
N MET A 1 51.01 12.31 -43.97
CA MET A 1 49.67 11.73 -44.24
C MET A 1 49.35 10.55 -43.33
N ASP A 2 50.33 9.79 -42.83
CA ASP A 2 50.07 8.64 -41.92
C ASP A 2 49.64 9.04 -40.49
N ASN A 3 50.07 10.21 -40.00
CA ASN A 3 49.73 10.69 -38.65
C ASN A 3 48.26 11.12 -38.50
N GLU A 4 47.64 11.68 -39.55
CA GLU A 4 46.23 12.07 -39.51
C GLU A 4 45.30 10.87 -39.59
N VAL A 5 45.65 9.88 -40.42
CA VAL A 5 44.89 8.62 -40.54
C VAL A 5 44.97 7.83 -39.22
N SER A 6 46.16 7.74 -38.61
CA SER A 6 46.35 7.10 -37.30
C SER A 6 45.55 7.81 -36.19
N ASN A 7 45.55 9.15 -36.18
CA ASN A 7 44.80 9.92 -35.18
C ASN A 7 43.28 9.80 -35.38
N SER A 8 42.78 9.81 -36.62
CA SER A 8 41.36 9.58 -36.93
C SER A 8 40.90 8.18 -36.53
N ILE A 9 41.71 7.15 -36.76
CA ILE A 9 41.40 5.78 -36.32
C ILE A 9 41.37 5.72 -34.79
N HIS A 10 42.33 6.37 -34.11
CA HIS A 10 42.36 6.39 -32.67
C HIS A 10 41.12 7.05 -32.07
N VAL A 11 40.71 8.21 -32.60
CA VAL A 11 39.50 8.94 -32.20
C VAL A 11 38.22 8.14 -32.42
N MET A 12 38.13 7.41 -33.54
CA MET A 12 36.98 6.53 -33.82
C MET A 12 36.89 5.40 -32.78
N ILE A 13 38.01 4.78 -32.43
CA ILE A 13 38.05 3.72 -31.42
C ILE A 13 37.65 4.27 -30.05
N THR A 14 38.14 5.44 -29.64
CA THR A 14 37.74 6.05 -28.37
C THR A 14 36.25 6.38 -28.34
N LEU A 15 35.67 6.87 -29.44
CA LEU A 15 34.23 7.12 -29.53
C LEU A 15 33.40 5.84 -29.38
N ILE A 16 33.84 4.73 -29.97
CA ILE A 16 33.17 3.43 -29.80
C ILE A 16 33.20 3.00 -28.34
N VAL A 17 34.36 3.11 -27.68
CA VAL A 17 34.50 2.74 -26.26
C VAL A 17 33.62 3.61 -25.36
N VAL A 18 33.58 4.93 -25.60
CA VAL A 18 32.71 5.84 -24.85
C VAL A 18 31.24 5.50 -25.06
N ALA A 19 30.82 5.20 -26.30
CA ALA A 19 29.44 4.80 -26.58
C ALA A 19 29.05 3.49 -25.85
N VAL A 20 29.97 2.52 -25.78
CA VAL A 20 29.74 1.27 -25.03
C VAL A 20 29.60 1.53 -23.54
N ILE A 21 30.45 2.38 -22.96
CA ILE A 21 30.37 2.74 -21.52
C ILE A 21 29.04 3.45 -21.21
N VAL A 22 28.64 4.41 -22.04
CA VAL A 22 27.35 5.13 -21.89
C VAL A 22 26.17 4.17 -22.06
N GLY A 23 26.27 3.21 -22.98
CA GLY A 23 25.27 2.15 -23.17
C GLY A 23 25.14 1.25 -21.93
N MET A 24 26.25 0.85 -21.31
CA MET A 24 26.21 0.06 -20.08
C MET A 24 25.62 0.85 -18.91
N ILE A 25 26.02 2.11 -18.72
CA ILE A 25 25.49 2.95 -17.63
C ILE A 25 23.99 3.16 -17.79
N SER A 26 23.50 3.41 -19.01
CA SER A 26 22.07 3.60 -19.25
C SER A 26 21.25 2.32 -19.03
N LEU A 27 21.79 1.15 -19.36
CA LEU A 27 21.19 -0.15 -19.02
C LEU A 27 21.03 -0.34 -17.51
N PHE A 28 22.10 -0.10 -16.73
CA PHE A 28 22.04 -0.19 -15.27
C PHE A 28 21.05 0.80 -14.66
N TRP A 29 20.98 2.01 -15.20
CA TRP A 29 20.05 3.03 -14.71
C TRP A 29 18.59 2.65 -14.98
N ALA A 30 18.29 2.14 -16.17
CA ALA A 30 16.95 1.66 -16.53
C ALA A 30 16.51 0.46 -15.66
N MET A 31 17.41 -0.51 -15.43
CA MET A 31 17.14 -1.65 -14.55
C MET A 31 16.92 -1.22 -13.10
N SER A 32 17.75 -0.31 -12.58
CA SER A 32 17.63 0.22 -11.21
C SER A 32 16.29 0.93 -10.97
N GLN A 33 15.80 1.68 -11.95
CA GLN A 33 14.50 2.36 -11.85
C GLN A 33 13.32 1.37 -11.92
N GLY A 34 13.45 0.31 -12.72
CA GLY A 34 12.46 -0.78 -12.79
C GLY A 34 12.28 -1.49 -11.45
N PHE A 35 13.38 -1.96 -10.85
CA PHE A 35 13.35 -2.67 -9.57
C PHE A 35 12.85 -1.80 -8.41
N SER A 36 13.22 -0.51 -8.37
CA SER A 36 12.76 0.37 -7.30
C SER A 36 11.25 0.59 -7.33
N ARG A 37 10.63 0.66 -8.52
CA ARG A 37 9.18 0.80 -8.64
C ARG A 37 8.47 -0.50 -8.31
N GLU A 38 8.94 -1.61 -8.85
CA GLU A 38 8.32 -2.92 -8.66
C GLU A 38 8.38 -3.38 -7.20
N ALA A 39 9.50 -3.15 -6.50
CA ALA A 39 9.61 -3.44 -5.08
C ALA A 39 8.68 -2.58 -4.21
N VAL A 40 8.55 -1.28 -4.52
CA VAL A 40 7.64 -0.38 -3.79
C VAL A 40 6.18 -0.75 -4.02
N THR A 41 5.80 -1.08 -5.25
CA THR A 41 4.44 -1.53 -5.57
C THR A 41 4.12 -2.86 -4.87
N SER A 42 5.04 -3.83 -4.90
CA SER A 42 4.87 -5.13 -4.23
C SER A 42 4.69 -4.99 -2.72
N VAL A 43 5.47 -4.14 -2.06
CA VAL A 43 5.32 -3.90 -0.61
C VAL A 43 4.00 -3.23 -0.28
N ALA A 44 3.57 -2.26 -1.09
CA ALA A 44 2.27 -1.60 -0.91
C ALA A 44 1.11 -2.59 -1.09
N GLU A 45 1.17 -3.46 -2.09
CA GLU A 45 0.17 -4.50 -2.32
C GLU A 45 0.13 -5.52 -1.18
N ILE A 46 1.28 -6.01 -0.69
CA ILE A 46 1.35 -6.95 0.43
C ILE A 46 0.78 -6.33 1.71
N GLN A 47 1.08 -5.06 1.97
CA GLN A 47 0.54 -4.35 3.12
C GLN A 47 -0.98 -4.19 3.00
N ALA A 48 -1.48 -3.73 1.85
CA ALA A 48 -2.92 -3.58 1.62
C ALA A 48 -3.67 -4.92 1.78
N GLU A 49 -3.12 -6.02 1.24
CA GLU A 49 -3.73 -7.35 1.34
C GLU A 49 -3.73 -7.89 2.78
N THR A 50 -2.66 -7.64 3.54
CA THR A 50 -2.57 -8.03 4.95
C THR A 50 -3.56 -7.26 5.81
N PHE A 51 -3.65 -5.95 5.62
CA PHE A 51 -4.56 -5.07 6.36
C PHE A 51 -6.04 -5.35 6.05
N ALA A 52 -6.37 -5.57 4.77
CA ALA A 52 -7.69 -6.00 4.33
C ALA A 52 -8.10 -7.33 4.99
N THR A 53 -7.18 -8.29 5.03
CA THR A 53 -7.44 -9.61 5.62
C THR A 53 -7.68 -9.52 7.14
N GLU A 54 -6.93 -8.68 7.86
CA GLU A 54 -7.14 -8.46 9.30
C GLU A 54 -8.54 -7.86 9.57
N LEU A 55 -8.96 -6.87 8.77
CA LEU A 55 -10.28 -6.23 8.76
C LEU A 55 -11.42 -7.22 8.55
N ILE A 56 -11.31 -8.03 7.50
CA ILE A 56 -12.31 -9.03 7.14
C ILE A 56 -12.41 -10.11 8.22
N ASN A 57 -11.27 -10.63 8.68
CA ASN A 57 -11.25 -11.69 9.70
C ASN A 57 -11.90 -11.24 11.01
N THR A 58 -11.66 -9.99 11.42
CA THR A 58 -12.25 -9.46 12.66
C THR A 58 -13.75 -9.22 12.53
N ALA A 59 -14.21 -8.77 11.36
CA ALA A 59 -15.64 -8.68 11.07
C ALA A 59 -16.33 -10.07 11.05
N GLN A 60 -15.62 -11.10 10.60
CA GLN A 60 -16.12 -12.48 10.60
C GLN A 60 -16.04 -13.17 11.98
N HIS A 61 -15.18 -12.70 12.89
CA HIS A 61 -14.98 -13.32 14.21
C HIS A 61 -16.16 -13.14 15.17
N GLY A 62 -17.03 -12.15 14.92
CA GLY A 62 -18.21 -11.87 15.75
C GLY A 62 -18.06 -10.60 16.60
N PRO A 63 -18.88 -10.42 17.65
CA PRO A 63 -18.86 -9.22 18.48
C PRO A 63 -17.55 -9.08 19.24
N ILE A 64 -16.87 -7.94 19.08
CA ILE A 64 -15.62 -7.61 19.76
C ILE A 64 -15.79 -6.36 20.64
N PRO A 65 -14.99 -6.19 21.71
CA PRO A 65 -15.00 -4.95 22.48
C PRO A 65 -14.71 -3.74 21.59
N ALA A 66 -15.43 -2.63 21.78
CA ALA A 66 -15.24 -1.43 20.97
C ALA A 66 -13.82 -0.84 21.11
N ALA A 67 -13.15 -1.05 22.26
CA ALA A 67 -11.74 -0.70 22.42
C ALA A 67 -10.83 -1.46 21.46
N SER A 68 -11.09 -2.75 21.24
CA SER A 68 -10.33 -3.58 20.29
C SER A 68 -10.63 -3.16 18.85
N ALA A 69 -11.90 -2.87 18.55
CA ALA A 69 -12.30 -2.34 17.25
C ALA A 69 -11.63 -0.98 16.95
N PHE A 70 -11.51 -0.11 17.95
CA PHE A 70 -10.84 1.18 17.83
C PHE A 70 -9.38 1.04 17.43
N VAL A 71 -8.59 0.26 18.18
CA VAL A 71 -7.15 0.05 17.89
C VAL A 71 -6.97 -0.57 16.51
N MET A 72 -7.86 -1.49 16.16
CA MET A 72 -7.82 -2.17 14.87
C MET A 72 -8.14 -1.21 13.71
N LEU A 73 -9.17 -0.38 13.84
CA LEU A 73 -9.55 0.61 12.83
C LEU A 73 -8.47 1.70 12.70
N GLU A 74 -7.85 2.13 13.80
CA GLU A 74 -6.69 3.04 13.74
C GLU A 74 -5.52 2.42 12.97
N LYS A 75 -5.16 1.17 13.28
CA LYS A 75 -4.07 0.46 12.60
C LYS A 75 -4.33 0.31 11.10
N ASN A 76 -5.59 0.24 10.70
CA ASN A 76 -6.04 0.05 9.33
C ASN A 76 -6.67 1.31 8.72
N ALA A 77 -6.43 2.51 9.27
CA ALA A 77 -7.13 3.74 8.87
C ALA A 77 -6.99 4.04 7.36
N ASN A 78 -5.85 3.69 6.76
CA ASN A 78 -5.60 3.88 5.33
C ASN A 78 -6.45 2.96 4.43
N ALA A 79 -6.92 1.82 4.96
CA ALA A 79 -7.76 0.85 4.26
C ALA A 79 -9.25 1.06 4.56
N VAL A 80 -9.63 2.01 5.42
CA VAL A 80 -11.03 2.32 5.74
C VAL A 80 -11.44 3.58 4.99
N LYS A 81 -12.34 3.42 4.02
CA LYS A 81 -12.88 4.54 3.24
C LYS A 81 -13.92 5.32 4.03
N SER A 82 -14.83 4.59 4.68
CA SER A 82 -15.89 5.17 5.48
C SER A 82 -16.22 4.29 6.67
N LEU A 83 -16.56 4.94 7.78
CA LEU A 83 -17.10 4.30 8.97
C LEU A 83 -18.52 4.84 9.18
N SER A 84 -19.48 3.94 9.32
CA SER A 84 -20.87 4.30 9.53
C SER A 84 -21.55 3.34 10.48
N GLY A 85 -22.60 3.75 11.17
CA GLY A 85 -23.36 2.84 12.02
C GLY A 85 -23.95 3.53 13.23
N ASN A 86 -24.81 2.80 13.93
CA ASN A 86 -25.34 3.24 15.22
C ASN A 86 -25.18 2.09 16.19
N ALA A 87 -24.52 2.36 17.31
CA ALA A 87 -24.37 1.41 18.39
C ALA A 87 -24.61 2.08 19.75
N TYR A 88 -25.47 1.46 20.54
CA TYR A 88 -25.90 1.88 21.87
C TYR A 88 -26.42 3.32 21.90
N GLY A 89 -27.15 3.72 20.85
CA GLY A 89 -27.67 5.08 20.69
C GLY A 89 -26.63 6.13 20.27
N ILE A 90 -25.41 5.71 19.97
CA ILE A 90 -24.32 6.59 19.51
C ILE A 90 -24.12 6.38 18.02
N ASN A 91 -24.21 7.46 17.26
CA ASN A 91 -23.94 7.45 15.83
C ASN A 91 -22.43 7.42 15.61
N VAL A 92 -21.94 6.39 14.94
CA VAL A 92 -20.52 6.19 14.67
C VAL A 92 -20.25 6.67 13.25
N THR A 93 -19.54 7.79 13.14
CA THR A 93 -19.11 8.39 11.87
C THR A 93 -17.60 8.48 11.75
N LYS A 94 -16.89 8.41 12.88
CA LYS A 94 -15.44 8.43 12.98
C LYS A 94 -14.97 7.40 14.01
N ILE A 95 -13.69 7.04 13.94
CA ILE A 95 -13.09 6.03 14.82
C ILE A 95 -13.17 6.50 16.28
N GLU A 96 -13.02 7.80 16.54
CA GLU A 96 -13.04 8.37 17.89
C GLU A 96 -14.40 8.21 18.58
N ASP A 97 -15.49 8.08 17.83
CA ASP A 97 -16.83 7.89 18.39
C ASP A 97 -16.93 6.58 19.19
N LEU A 98 -16.07 5.60 18.89
CA LEU A 98 -15.97 4.32 19.61
C LEU A 98 -15.43 4.48 21.04
N ALA A 99 -14.68 5.56 21.33
CA ALA A 99 -14.11 5.82 22.65
C ALA A 99 -15.17 5.90 23.76
N SER A 100 -16.35 6.40 23.41
CA SER A 100 -17.50 6.51 24.31
C SER A 100 -18.08 5.15 24.74
N MET A 101 -17.76 4.07 24.03
CA MET A 101 -18.37 2.75 24.19
C MET A 101 -17.35 1.62 24.37
N PHE A 102 -16.11 1.93 24.77
CA PHE A 102 -15.03 0.93 24.98
C PHE A 102 -15.41 -0.26 25.88
N SER A 103 -16.33 -0.07 26.82
CA SER A 103 -16.83 -1.13 27.71
C SER A 103 -17.90 -2.03 27.07
N LYS A 104 -18.36 -1.71 25.87
CA LYS A 104 -19.41 -2.42 25.13
C LYS A 104 -18.83 -3.27 24.01
N LYS A 105 -19.55 -4.32 23.65
CA LYS A 105 -19.25 -5.16 22.49
C LYS A 105 -19.97 -4.62 21.27
N ILE A 106 -19.29 -4.59 20.14
CA ILE A 106 -19.85 -4.16 18.87
C ILE A 106 -19.53 -5.17 17.79
N ARG A 107 -20.37 -5.23 16.78
CA ARG A 107 -20.15 -6.02 15.59
C ARG A 107 -19.70 -5.10 14.45
N LEU A 108 -18.55 -5.42 13.87
CA LEU A 108 -18.08 -4.79 12.64
C LEU A 108 -18.58 -5.59 11.44
N THR A 109 -19.10 -4.91 10.43
CA THR A 109 -19.44 -5.50 9.14
C THR A 109 -18.68 -4.74 8.06
N VAL A 110 -17.86 -5.44 7.29
CA VAL A 110 -17.08 -4.83 6.20
C VAL A 110 -17.86 -5.02 4.90
N ILE A 111 -18.30 -3.93 4.28
CA ILE A 111 -18.93 -3.97 2.97
C ILE A 111 -17.84 -4.04 1.90
N GLY A 112 -18.01 -4.95 0.94
CA GLY A 112 -17.08 -5.11 -0.17
C GLY A 112 -15.91 -6.03 0.14
N ALA A 113 -15.96 -6.82 1.23
CA ALA A 113 -14.96 -7.84 1.56
C ALA A 113 -14.65 -8.80 0.40
N ASP A 114 -15.63 -9.03 -0.48
CA ASP A 114 -15.54 -9.93 -1.63
C ASP A 114 -14.81 -9.32 -2.84
N LYS A 115 -14.48 -8.03 -2.77
CA LYS A 115 -13.78 -7.28 -3.83
C LYS A 115 -12.40 -6.88 -3.30
N LYS A 116 -11.34 -7.14 -4.07
CA LYS A 116 -10.02 -6.52 -3.84
C LYS A 116 -10.16 -5.02 -4.09
N LEU A 117 -10.49 -4.27 -3.03
CA LEU A 117 -10.64 -2.83 -3.03
C LEU A 117 -9.50 -2.23 -2.23
N ASP A 118 -8.99 -1.09 -2.69
CA ASP A 118 -7.96 -0.35 -1.95
C ASP A 118 -8.47 0.21 -0.61
N ALA A 119 -9.78 0.37 -0.47
CA ALA A 119 -10.41 0.82 0.77
C ALA A 119 -11.83 0.25 0.95
N TYR A 120 -12.20 0.00 2.19
CA TYR A 120 -13.43 -0.68 2.60
C TYR A 120 -14.37 0.23 3.37
N ASP A 121 -15.68 0.01 3.22
CA ASP A 121 -16.71 0.66 4.02
C ASP A 121 -17.04 -0.22 5.22
N VAL A 122 -16.88 0.32 6.44
CA VAL A 122 -17.09 -0.42 7.68
C VAL A 122 -18.37 0.04 8.36
N ILE A 123 -19.25 -0.90 8.67
CA ILE A 123 -20.48 -0.66 9.43
C ILE A 123 -20.32 -1.17 10.87
N VAL A 124 -20.62 -0.31 11.83
CA VAL A 124 -20.68 -0.65 13.26
C VAL A 124 -22.14 -0.88 13.68
N LYS A 125 -22.39 -2.02 14.33
CA LYS A 125 -23.71 -2.36 14.90
C LYS A 125 -23.58 -2.86 16.33
N GLU A 126 -24.68 -2.76 17.07
CA GLU A 126 -24.85 -3.43 18.36
C GLU A 126 -24.79 -4.95 18.19
N GLU A 127 -24.45 -5.65 19.29
CA GLU A 127 -24.61 -7.11 19.40
C GLU A 127 -26.08 -7.53 19.29
#